data_AF-A0A1M6QBB6-F1
#
_entry.id   AF-A0A1M6QBB6-F1
#
_cell.length_a   1.000
_cell.length_b   1.000
_cell.length_c   1.000
_cell.angle_alpha   90.00
_cell.angle_beta   90.00
_cell.angle_gamma   90.00
#
_symmetry.space_group_name_H-M   'P 1'
#
loop_
_entity.id
_entity.type
_entity.pdbx_description
1 polymer ?
#
loop_
_entity_poly.entity_id
_entity_poly.type
_entity_poly.pdbx_seq_one_letter_code
_entity_poly.pdbx_strand_id
1 'polypeptide(L)'
;MKKFFLIFLSGFIGMVSLIGCTDTKIASDLSGFHIIENPQTLDQEVLEWIDEIKPSTGLYKNNFSSGNYLLISLGEHKNCTVKKIEIKEDTHGFIFNITVREGETEERGIHKVLTSPILVKTDYENANYDIRIIYR
;
A
#
# COMPACT_ATOMS: atom_id res chain seq x y z
N MET A 1 -46.80 -5.66 32.22
CA MET A 1 -46.92 -6.99 31.58
C MET A 1 -45.91 -7.06 30.45
N LYS A 2 -45.14 -8.16 30.40
CA LYS A 2 -44.17 -8.49 29.35
C LYS A 2 -44.85 -8.58 27.98
N LYS A 3 -44.12 -8.20 26.91
CA LYS A 3 -43.93 -9.04 25.72
C LYS A 3 -42.76 -8.50 24.89
N PHE A 4 -41.71 -9.32 24.84
CA PHE A 4 -40.58 -9.25 23.93
C PHE A 4 -41.05 -9.50 22.49
N PHE A 5 -40.46 -8.83 21.52
CA PHE A 5 -40.28 -9.38 20.18
C PHE A 5 -38.86 -9.04 19.70
N LEU A 6 -38.03 -10.07 19.65
CA LEU A 6 -36.76 -10.12 18.96
C LEU A 6 -37.05 -10.31 17.47
N ILE A 7 -36.50 -9.44 16.62
CA ILE A 7 -36.27 -9.75 15.21
C ILE A 7 -34.77 -9.53 14.97
N PHE A 8 -34.02 -10.63 14.95
CA PHE A 8 -32.76 -10.73 14.23
C PHE A 8 -33.13 -10.95 12.76
N LEU A 9 -32.75 -10.05 11.86
CA LEU A 9 -32.55 -10.39 10.45
C LEU A 9 -31.52 -9.45 9.82
N SER A 10 -30.32 -10.01 9.67
CA SER A 10 -29.38 -9.85 8.56
C SER A 10 -29.46 -8.58 7.70
N GLY A 11 -28.36 -7.82 7.73
CA GLY A 11 -28.10 -6.81 6.71
C GLY A 11 -26.85 -6.01 7.03
N PHE A 12 -25.67 -6.62 6.98
CA PHE A 12 -24.42 -5.90 6.77
C PHE A 12 -24.48 -5.29 5.36
N ILE A 13 -25.22 -4.19 5.22
CA ILE A 13 -25.17 -3.34 4.03
C ILE A 13 -23.89 -2.53 4.19
N GLY A 14 -22.92 -2.86 3.36
CA GLY A 14 -21.65 -2.17 3.26
C GLY A 14 -21.88 -0.66 3.18
N MET A 15 -21.40 0.05 4.20
CA MET A 15 -21.29 1.50 4.12
C MET A 15 -20.11 1.83 3.23
N VAL A 16 -20.45 2.19 2.00
CA VAL A 16 -19.57 2.87 1.05
C VAL A 16 -19.27 4.24 1.64
N SER A 17 -18.16 4.38 2.37
CA SER A 17 -17.63 5.70 2.70
C SER A 17 -16.78 6.18 1.53
N LEU A 18 -17.45 6.84 0.58
CA LEU A 18 -16.83 7.66 -0.46
C LEU A 18 -16.85 9.11 0.05
N ILE A 19 -15.89 9.47 0.89
CA ILE A 19 -15.63 10.84 1.34
C ILE A 19 -14.11 11.02 1.43
N GLY A 20 -13.57 11.89 0.57
CA GLY A 20 -12.21 12.42 0.66
C GLY A 20 -11.16 11.68 -0.16
N CYS A 21 -10.96 12.10 -1.42
CA CYS A 21 -9.63 12.04 -2.03
C CYS A 21 -8.74 12.98 -1.21
N THR A 22 -8.00 12.45 -0.23
CA THR A 22 -6.84 13.05 0.45
C THR A 22 -6.39 12.12 1.56
N ASP A 23 -5.09 11.95 1.69
CA ASP A 23 -4.39 10.90 2.43
C ASP A 23 -4.34 9.59 1.66
N THR A 24 -3.19 9.34 1.04
CA THR A 24 -2.87 8.02 0.51
C THR A 24 -2.73 7.06 1.70
N LYS A 25 -3.85 6.51 2.14
CA LYS A 25 -3.89 5.53 3.24
C LYS A 25 -3.54 4.17 2.65
N ILE A 26 -2.60 3.46 3.27
CA ILE A 26 -2.66 2.01 3.25
C ILE A 26 -3.97 1.66 3.95
N ALA A 27 -4.94 1.18 3.18
CA ALA A 27 -6.10 0.55 3.76
C ALA A 27 -5.73 -0.92 3.97
N SER A 28 -5.31 -1.22 5.19
CA SER A 28 -5.02 -2.57 5.67
C SER A 28 -5.58 -2.68 7.08
N ASP A 29 -6.43 -3.66 7.32
CA ASP A 29 -6.85 -4.05 8.68
C ASP A 29 -5.73 -4.86 9.39
N LEU A 30 -4.64 -5.16 8.67
CA LEU A 30 -3.51 -5.95 9.15
C LEU A 30 -2.45 -5.02 9.76
N SER A 31 -2.12 -5.27 11.02
CA SER A 31 -0.95 -4.69 11.69
C SER A 31 0.35 -5.23 11.09
N GLY A 32 1.42 -4.43 11.05
CA GLY A 32 2.75 -4.92 10.66
C GLY A 32 3.24 -4.49 9.28
N PHE A 33 2.55 -3.54 8.62
CA PHE A 33 3.05 -2.85 7.42
C PHE A 33 3.15 -1.34 7.68
N HIS A 34 4.33 -0.77 7.44
CA HIS A 34 4.63 0.63 7.73
C HIS A 34 5.31 1.32 6.55
N ILE A 35 4.68 2.33 5.95
CA ILE A 35 5.32 3.13 4.90
C ILE A 35 6.42 3.99 5.51
N ILE A 36 7.59 3.96 4.88
CA ILE A 36 8.68 4.87 5.19
C ILE A 36 8.58 6.06 4.25
N GLU A 37 8.13 7.19 4.78
CA GLU A 37 7.95 8.43 3.99
C GLU A 37 9.23 9.26 3.89
N ASN A 38 10.18 9.08 4.80
CA ASN A 38 11.45 9.79 4.80
C ASN A 38 12.63 8.79 4.81
N PRO A 39 13.25 8.54 3.64
CA PRO A 39 14.34 7.59 3.53
C PRO A 39 15.68 8.09 4.11
N GLN A 40 15.78 9.35 4.56
CA GLN A 40 17.03 9.93 5.08
C GLN A 40 17.59 9.22 6.34
N THR A 41 16.79 8.38 6.99
CA THR A 41 17.17 7.62 8.18
C THR A 41 17.49 6.16 7.90
N LEU A 42 17.45 5.76 6.62
CA LEU A 42 17.75 4.39 6.21
C LEU A 42 19.25 4.15 6.12
N ASP A 43 19.64 2.91 6.36
CA ASP A 43 21.02 2.48 6.15
C ASP A 43 21.40 2.62 4.68
N GLN A 44 22.68 2.85 4.43
CA GLN A 44 23.24 2.99 3.07
C GLN A 44 22.89 1.78 2.18
N GLU A 45 22.89 0.57 2.74
CA GLU A 45 22.52 -0.67 2.02
C GLU A 45 21.08 -0.66 1.50
N VAL A 46 20.14 -0.06 2.26
CA VAL A 46 18.75 0.05 1.85
C VAL A 46 18.60 1.10 0.75
N LEU A 47 19.33 2.21 0.86
CA LEU A 47 19.32 3.27 -0.16
C LEU A 47 19.86 2.77 -1.51
N GLU A 48 20.97 2.03 -1.50
CA GLU A 48 21.55 1.43 -2.70
C GLU A 48 20.59 0.44 -3.37
N TRP A 49 19.92 -0.39 -2.57
CA TRP A 49 18.89 -1.32 -3.06
C TRP A 49 17.69 -0.60 -3.71
N ILE A 50 17.27 0.54 -3.14
CA ILE A 50 16.21 1.37 -3.73
C ILE A 50 16.63 1.90 -5.10
N ASP A 51 17.84 2.43 -5.21
CA ASP A 51 18.35 2.99 -6.47
C ASP A 51 18.50 1.94 -7.57
N GLU A 52 18.90 0.72 -7.22
CA GLU A 52 19.00 -0.42 -8.14
C GLU A 52 17.62 -0.83 -8.70
N ILE A 53 16.58 -0.84 -7.85
CA ILE A 53 15.26 -1.38 -8.20
C ILE A 53 14.31 -0.35 -8.80
N LYS A 54 14.46 0.92 -8.43
CA LYS A 54 13.64 2.05 -8.92
C LYS A 54 13.31 2.04 -10.42
N PRO A 55 14.22 1.67 -11.36
CA PRO A 55 13.86 1.60 -12.78
C PRO A 55 12.89 0.48 -13.16
N SER A 56 12.70 -0.54 -12.31
CA SER A 56 11.88 -1.72 -12.59
C SER A 56 10.43 -1.56 -12.13
N THR A 57 9.54 -2.44 -12.58
CA THR A 57 8.16 -2.55 -12.07
C THR A 57 7.99 -3.86 -11.31
N GLY A 58 7.53 -3.79 -10.07
CA GLY A 58 7.27 -4.97 -9.25
C GLY A 58 7.22 -4.70 -7.75
N LEU A 59 7.09 -5.79 -6.99
CA LEU A 59 7.25 -5.81 -5.54
C LEU A 59 8.47 -6.66 -5.20
N TYR A 60 9.42 -6.04 -4.51
CA TYR A 60 10.70 -6.64 -4.16
C TYR A 60 10.80 -6.72 -2.65
N LYS A 61 11.32 -7.83 -2.12
CA LYS A 61 11.56 -7.99 -0.69
C LYS A 61 13.05 -8.14 -0.41
N ASN A 62 13.52 -7.54 0.66
CA ASN A 62 14.87 -7.76 1.16
C ASN A 62 14.92 -7.61 2.68
N ASN A 63 15.80 -8.39 3.30
CA ASN A 63 16.01 -8.40 4.74
C ASN A 63 17.37 -7.78 5.03
N PHE A 64 17.35 -6.66 5.73
CA PHE A 64 18.53 -5.92 6.13
C PHE A 64 18.72 -6.03 7.64
N SER A 65 19.89 -5.62 8.12
CA SER A 65 20.17 -5.59 9.55
C SER A 65 19.19 -4.71 10.35
N SER A 66 18.63 -3.67 9.72
CA SER A 66 17.62 -2.78 10.31
C SER A 66 16.16 -3.23 10.17
N GLY A 67 15.92 -4.34 9.47
CA GLY A 67 14.59 -4.96 9.36
C GLY A 67 14.25 -5.48 7.97
N ASN A 68 13.00 -5.91 7.81
CA ASN A 68 12.49 -6.45 6.55
C ASN A 68 11.75 -5.37 5.77
N TYR A 69 12.08 -5.23 4.50
CA TYR A 69 11.56 -4.18 3.65
C TYR A 69 10.95 -4.75 2.38
N LEU A 70 9.87 -4.12 1.95
CA LEU A 70 9.25 -4.28 0.65
C LEU A 70 9.42 -2.99 -0.13
N LEU A 71 9.80 -3.10 -1.39
CA LEU A 71 9.91 -2.00 -2.31
C LEU A 71 8.92 -2.22 -3.45
N ILE A 72 7.94 -1.33 -3.53
CA ILE A 72 6.95 -1.32 -4.61
C ILE A 72 7.43 -0.30 -5.63
N SER A 73 7.94 -0.79 -6.75
CA SER A 73 8.44 0.05 -7.83
C SER A 73 7.49 -0.01 -9.02
N LEU A 74 7.24 1.14 -9.64
CA LEU A 74 6.38 1.34 -10.80
C LEU A 74 7.17 2.00 -11.93
N GLY A 75 8.40 1.52 -12.18
CA GLY A 75 9.35 2.14 -13.11
C GLY A 75 8.85 2.29 -14.54
N GLU A 76 7.95 1.42 -15.01
CA GLU A 76 7.30 1.49 -16.32
C GLU A 76 6.05 2.40 -16.34
N HIS A 77 5.59 2.88 -15.18
CA HIS A 77 4.39 3.70 -15.02
C HIS A 77 4.73 5.14 -14.58
N LYS A 78 5.75 5.76 -15.19
CA LYS A 78 6.27 7.08 -14.80
C LYS A 78 5.24 8.22 -14.86
N ASN A 79 4.19 8.07 -15.65
CA ASN A 79 3.11 9.06 -15.81
C ASN A 79 1.88 8.75 -14.93
N CYS A 80 2.05 7.84 -13.96
CA CYS A 80 1.01 7.44 -13.04
C CYS A 80 1.25 7.99 -11.65
N THR A 81 0.17 8.47 -11.02
CA THR A 81 0.16 8.81 -9.60
C THR A 81 -0.49 7.68 -8.79
N VAL A 82 0.12 7.28 -7.67
CA VAL A 82 -0.47 6.31 -6.73
C VAL A 82 -1.60 6.99 -5.96
N LYS A 83 -2.80 6.40 -6.03
CA LYS A 83 -4.01 6.90 -5.35
C LYS A 83 -4.34 6.11 -4.11
N LYS A 84 -4.07 4.81 -4.12
CA LYS A 84 -4.44 3.91 -3.03
C LYS A 84 -3.56 2.67 -3.04
N ILE A 85 -3.25 2.19 -1.84
CA ILE A 85 -2.61 0.90 -1.60
C ILE A 85 -3.54 0.10 -0.69
N GLU A 86 -4.01 -1.05 -1.14
CA GLU A 86 -4.80 -1.98 -0.33
C GLU A 86 -4.07 -3.30 -0.20
N ILE A 87 -3.86 -3.74 1.04
CA ILE A 87 -3.20 -5.01 1.33
C ILE A 87 -4.29 -6.01 1.69
N LYS A 88 -4.27 -7.18 1.04
CA LYS A 88 -5.15 -8.30 1.34
C LYS A 88 -4.33 -9.52 1.67
N GLU A 89 -4.72 -10.26 2.69
CA GLU A 89 -4.16 -11.58 2.99
C GLU A 89 -5.00 -12.68 2.34
N ASP A 90 -4.34 -13.69 1.78
CA ASP A 90 -4.95 -14.91 1.29
C ASP A 90 -4.17 -16.15 1.76
N THR A 91 -4.53 -17.33 1.25
CA THR A 91 -3.87 -18.59 1.63
C THR A 91 -2.41 -18.69 1.17
N HIS A 92 -1.97 -17.82 0.26
CA HIS A 92 -0.64 -17.83 -0.34
C HIS A 92 0.27 -16.72 0.21
N GLY A 93 -0.29 -15.63 0.75
CA GLY A 93 0.45 -14.55 1.38
C GLY A 93 -0.31 -13.23 1.34
N PHE A 94 0.39 -12.14 1.00
CA PHE A 94 -0.18 -10.80 0.93
C PHE A 94 -0.20 -10.25 -0.50
N ILE A 95 -1.33 -9.71 -0.92
CA ILE A 95 -1.52 -9.07 -2.23
C ILE A 95 -1.64 -7.56 -2.04
N PHE A 96 -0.73 -6.81 -2.66
CA PHE A 96 -0.71 -5.36 -2.70
C PHE A 96 -1.45 -4.86 -3.93
N ASN A 97 -2.66 -4.33 -3.74
CA ASN A 97 -3.44 -3.71 -4.80
C ASN A 97 -3.09 -2.21 -4.87
N ILE A 98 -2.34 -1.82 -5.89
CA ILE A 98 -1.89 -0.46 -6.12
C ILE A 98 -2.81 0.18 -7.15
N THR A 99 -3.65 1.11 -6.71
CA THR A 99 -4.48 1.90 -7.62
C THR A 99 -3.69 3.09 -8.11
N VAL A 100 -3.55 3.19 -9.43
CA VAL A 100 -2.83 4.26 -10.12
C VAL A 100 -3.75 5.03 -11.04
N ARG A 101 -3.43 6.31 -11.29
CA ARG A 101 -4.13 7.17 -12.24
C ARG A 101 -3.14 7.79 -13.23
N GLU A 102 -3.41 7.64 -14.53
CA GLU A 102 -2.60 8.22 -15.59
C GLU A 102 -2.85 9.74 -15.73
N GLY A 103 -1.80 10.49 -16.09
CA GLY A 103 -1.93 11.87 -16.54
C GLY A 103 -1.97 12.93 -15.44
N GLU A 104 -1.79 12.54 -14.18
CA GLU A 104 -1.46 13.48 -13.11
C GLU A 104 0.05 13.41 -12.84
N THR A 105 0.80 14.32 -13.46
CA THR A 105 2.16 14.69 -13.03
C THR A 105 2.08 15.57 -11.78
N GLU A 106 3.15 15.55 -11.00
CA GLU A 106 3.36 15.98 -9.59
C GLU A 106 2.78 17.32 -9.09
N GLU A 107 2.05 18.10 -9.88
CA GLU A 107 1.56 19.42 -9.51
C GLU A 107 0.04 19.46 -9.44
N ARG A 108 -0.54 19.22 -8.25
CA ARG A 108 -1.79 19.87 -7.82
C ARG A 108 -2.01 19.74 -6.31
N GLY A 109 -1.54 20.76 -5.59
CA GLY A 109 -2.06 21.11 -4.27
C GLY A 109 -1.37 20.46 -3.08
N ILE A 110 -1.77 20.93 -1.89
CA ILE A 110 -1.19 20.77 -0.55
C ILE A 110 -1.25 19.30 -0.04
N HIS A 111 -1.44 18.33 -0.92
CA HIS A 111 -1.73 16.94 -0.57
C HIS A 111 -0.57 16.02 -0.96
N LYS A 112 -0.07 15.27 0.04
CA LYS A 112 1.08 14.38 -0.11
C LYS A 112 0.76 13.23 -1.06
N VAL A 113 1.35 13.28 -2.24
CA VAL A 113 1.27 12.23 -3.25
C VAL A 113 2.34 11.18 -2.94
N LEU A 114 1.95 9.91 -2.84
CA LEU A 114 2.91 8.81 -2.77
C LEU A 114 3.49 8.59 -4.16
N THR A 115 4.80 8.76 -4.29
CA THR A 115 5.53 8.56 -5.53
C THR A 115 6.28 7.24 -5.50
N SER A 116 6.40 6.60 -6.66
CA SER A 116 7.22 5.40 -6.82
C SER A 116 8.71 5.76 -6.78
N PRO A 117 9.56 4.97 -6.13
CA PRO A 117 9.23 3.70 -5.47
C PRO A 117 8.73 3.90 -4.04
N ILE A 118 7.83 3.03 -3.59
CA ILE A 118 7.22 3.08 -2.24
C ILE A 118 7.91 2.05 -1.36
N LEU A 119 8.54 2.52 -0.28
CA LEU A 119 9.19 1.68 0.70
C LEU A 119 8.25 1.35 1.86
N VAL A 120 8.13 0.06 2.18
CA VAL A 120 7.30 -0.46 3.27
C VAL A 120 8.17 -1.33 4.16
N LYS A 121 8.22 -1.04 5.46
CA LYS A 121 8.75 -1.94 6.48
C LYS A 121 7.69 -2.95 6.89
N THR A 122 8.07 -4.21 7.01
CA THR A 122 7.16 -5.32 7.32
C THR A 122 7.67 -6.18 8.48
N ASP A 123 6.75 -6.64 9.32
CA ASP A 123 7.03 -7.62 10.38
C ASP A 123 7.01 -9.08 9.84
N TYR A 124 6.59 -9.27 8.59
CA TYR A 124 6.35 -10.58 7.98
C TYR A 124 7.52 -11.06 7.11
N GLU A 125 8.65 -11.43 7.74
CA GLU A 125 9.89 -11.81 7.03
C GLU A 125 9.70 -12.91 5.97
N ASN A 126 8.97 -13.97 6.30
CA ASN A 126 8.87 -15.19 5.49
C ASN A 126 7.61 -15.26 4.63
N ALA A 127 6.83 -14.17 4.56
CA ALA A 127 5.62 -14.17 3.76
C ALA A 127 5.92 -14.12 2.24
N ASN A 128 4.97 -14.62 1.46
CA ASN A 128 4.92 -14.35 0.03
C ASN A 128 4.15 -13.08 -0.21
N TYR A 129 4.54 -12.38 -1.27
CA TYR A 129 3.98 -11.10 -1.64
C TYR A 129 3.69 -11.09 -3.13
N ASP A 130 2.53 -10.54 -3.49
CA ASP A 130 2.15 -10.31 -4.87
C ASP A 130 1.67 -8.87 -5.04
N ILE A 131 1.75 -8.36 -6.27
CA ILE A 131 1.36 -7.00 -6.63
C ILE A 131 0.35 -7.01 -7.76
N ARG A 132 -0.71 -6.23 -7.57
CA ARG A 132 -1.70 -5.95 -8.61
C ARG A 132 -1.81 -4.46 -8.85
N ILE A 133 -1.45 -4.03 -10.05
CA ILE A 133 -1.59 -2.64 -10.48
C ILE A 133 -2.97 -2.47 -11.10
N ILE A 134 -3.73 -1.47 -10.63
CA ILE A 134 -5.11 -1.19 -11.04
C ILE A 134 -5.16 0.24 -11.60
N TYR A 135 -5.44 0.36 -12.89
CA TYR A 135 -5.61 1.65 -13.57
C TYR A 135 -7.02 2.17 -13.35
N ARG A 136 -7.15 3.45 -13.00
CA ARG A 136 -8.43 4.16 -12.84
C ARG A 136 -8.38 5.58 -13.39
#